data_AF-A0A7C5BWK3-F1
#
_entry.id   AF-A0A7C5BWK3-F1
#
_cell.length_a   1.000
_cell.length_b   1.000
_cell.length_c   1.000
_cell.angle_alpha   90.00
_cell.angle_beta   90.00
_cell.angle_gamma   90.00
#
_symmetry.space_group_name_H-M   'P 1'
#
loop_
_entity.id
_entity.type
_entity.pdbx_description
1 polymer ?
#
loop_
_entity_poly.entity_id
_entity_poly.type
_entity_poly.pdbx_seq_one_letter_code
_entity_poly.pdbx_strand_id
1 'polypeptide(L)'
;MPRGRSSRNQRRMTSPESEPSDDGLPALSDEVLMQVFYSTGDCAAIQELHRRYQAKLAGVFLSQGVRREEVEDLVNETWLRVLRTRDRPGARFQPGDGRSFAAWLTTIASNLAKDRWRKSRGGKVVSLEDLGPGENADGDRRRRPDEHPRDVAPSVESQL
;
A
#
# COMPACT_ATOMS: atom_id res chain seq x y z
N MET A 1 -60.00 12.34 -36.94
CA MET A 1 -60.35 12.42 -35.50
C MET A 1 -60.15 11.04 -34.85
N PRO A 2 -59.74 10.94 -33.57
CA PRO A 2 -58.65 10.05 -33.12
C PRO A 2 -58.99 8.98 -32.06
N ARG A 3 -58.09 7.99 -31.97
CA ARG A 3 -57.48 7.31 -30.80
C ARG A 3 -58.34 6.48 -29.82
N GLY A 4 -57.94 5.22 -29.70
CA GLY A 4 -58.11 4.39 -28.50
C GLY A 4 -56.91 3.46 -28.34
N ARG A 5 -56.13 3.67 -27.26
CA ARG A 5 -54.91 2.95 -26.87
C ARG A 5 -55.26 1.92 -25.79
N SER A 6 -54.36 0.95 -25.59
CA SER A 6 -54.35 -0.11 -24.56
C SER A 6 -55.05 -1.40 -25.01
N SER A 7 -54.54 -2.60 -24.72
CA SER A 7 -53.80 -3.01 -23.53
C SER A 7 -53.14 -4.38 -23.81
N ARG A 8 -52.32 -4.80 -22.85
CA ARG A 8 -52.12 -6.20 -22.43
C ARG A 8 -50.95 -6.93 -23.12
N ASN A 9 -49.72 -6.70 -22.65
CA ASN A 9 -49.13 -7.41 -21.51
C ASN A 9 -48.67 -8.83 -21.87
N GLN A 10 -47.42 -8.97 -22.32
CA GLN A 10 -46.56 -10.10 -21.94
C GLN A 10 -45.11 -9.60 -21.77
N ARG A 11 -44.84 -9.13 -20.55
CA ARG A 11 -43.50 -9.17 -19.96
C ARG A 11 -43.14 -10.65 -19.77
N ARG A 12 -42.06 -11.12 -20.39
CA ARG A 12 -41.12 -12.11 -19.83
C ARG A 12 -39.76 -11.83 -20.47
N MET A 13 -38.92 -11.09 -19.75
CA MET A 13 -37.77 -11.64 -19.03
C MET A 13 -36.53 -11.76 -19.93
N THR A 14 -35.97 -10.61 -20.32
CA THR A 14 -34.52 -10.46 -20.26
C THR A 14 -34.23 -10.06 -18.81
N SER A 15 -33.74 -11.00 -18.01
CA SER A 15 -33.22 -10.67 -16.68
C SER A 15 -32.21 -9.53 -16.81
N PRO A 16 -32.35 -8.41 -16.08
CA PRO A 16 -31.18 -7.72 -15.60
C PRO A 16 -30.64 -8.58 -14.46
N GLU A 17 -29.95 -9.66 -14.81
CA GLU A 17 -29.16 -10.42 -13.84
C GLU A 17 -28.01 -9.50 -13.46
N SER A 18 -28.19 -8.80 -12.35
CA SER A 18 -27.14 -8.40 -11.42
C SER A 18 -25.80 -8.04 -12.07
N GLU A 19 -25.74 -6.91 -12.77
CA GLU A 19 -24.48 -6.16 -12.79
C GLU A 19 -24.23 -5.77 -11.33
N PRO A 20 -23.21 -6.32 -10.63
CA PRO A 20 -22.94 -5.93 -9.26
C PRO A 20 -22.63 -4.44 -9.30
N SER A 21 -23.48 -3.65 -8.64
CA SER A 21 -23.33 -2.20 -8.56
C SER A 21 -21.98 -1.86 -7.91
N ASP A 22 -21.00 -1.58 -8.76
CA ASP A 22 -19.64 -1.14 -8.42
C ASP A 22 -19.61 0.26 -7.78
N ASP A 23 -20.75 0.97 -7.77
CA ASP A 23 -20.94 2.36 -7.30
C ASP A 23 -20.49 2.63 -5.84
N GLY A 24 -20.35 1.60 -5.01
CA GLY A 24 -20.00 1.76 -3.59
C GLY A 24 -18.50 1.72 -3.27
N LEU A 25 -17.69 1.01 -4.08
CA LEU A 25 -16.26 0.83 -3.82
C LEU A 25 -15.42 2.11 -3.88
N PRO A 26 -15.63 3.05 -4.84
CA PRO A 26 -14.79 4.24 -4.94
C PRO A 26 -15.02 5.26 -3.80
N ALA A 27 -16.05 5.09 -2.97
CA ALA A 27 -16.28 5.92 -1.78
C ALA A 27 -15.66 5.37 -0.49
N LEU A 28 -15.23 4.09 -0.48
CA LEU A 28 -14.67 3.45 0.71
C LEU A 28 -13.25 3.96 0.99
N SER A 29 -12.89 4.02 2.27
CA SER A 29 -11.52 4.28 2.71
C SER A 29 -10.59 3.11 2.36
N ASP A 30 -9.31 3.41 2.23
CA ASP A 30 -8.32 2.44 1.75
C ASP A 30 -8.17 1.25 2.70
N GLU A 31 -8.29 1.50 4.02
CA GLU A 31 -8.29 0.47 5.06
C GLU A 31 -9.48 -0.49 4.92
N VAL A 32 -10.65 0.03 4.58
CA VAL A 32 -11.87 -0.78 4.37
C VAL A 32 -11.75 -1.61 3.10
N LEU A 33 -11.22 -1.03 2.01
CA LEU A 33 -10.95 -1.79 0.78
C LEU A 33 -9.98 -2.95 1.02
N MET A 34 -8.93 -2.74 1.83
CA MET A 34 -8.03 -3.82 2.24
C MET A 34 -8.75 -4.88 3.09
N GLN A 35 -9.62 -4.48 4.01
CA GLN A 35 -10.40 -5.42 4.83
C GLN A 35 -11.35 -6.28 3.98
N VAL A 36 -12.05 -5.67 3.01
CA VAL A 36 -12.88 -6.37 2.04
C VAL A 36 -12.04 -7.38 1.28
N PHE A 37 -10.92 -6.95 0.68
CA PHE A 37 -10.02 -7.84 -0.04
C PHE A 37 -9.57 -9.05 0.78
N TYR A 38 -9.19 -8.86 2.05
CA TYR A 38 -8.77 -9.97 2.88
C TYR A 38 -9.90 -10.92 3.30
N SER A 39 -11.14 -10.44 3.36
CA SER A 39 -12.28 -11.22 3.85
C SER A 39 -12.97 -11.99 2.72
N THR A 40 -13.16 -11.34 1.57
CA THR A 40 -13.87 -11.90 0.42
C THR A 40 -12.94 -12.44 -0.66
N GLY A 41 -11.68 -11.99 -0.67
CA GLY A 41 -10.77 -12.23 -1.79
C GLY A 41 -11.14 -11.46 -3.05
N ASP A 42 -12.03 -10.46 -2.94
CA ASP A 42 -12.54 -9.70 -4.07
C ASP A 42 -11.46 -8.80 -4.69
N CYS A 43 -11.16 -9.06 -5.96
CA CYS A 43 -10.19 -8.29 -6.72
C CYS A 43 -10.66 -6.86 -7.02
N ALA A 44 -11.96 -6.57 -6.98
CA ALA A 44 -12.49 -5.23 -7.24
C ALA A 44 -11.97 -4.20 -6.23
N ALA A 45 -11.88 -4.58 -4.94
CA ALA A 45 -11.34 -3.72 -3.90
C ALA A 45 -9.87 -3.36 -4.13
N ILE A 46 -9.06 -4.32 -4.60
CA ILE A 46 -7.65 -4.07 -4.96
C ILE A 46 -7.54 -3.26 -6.25
N GLN A 47 -8.41 -3.48 -7.23
CA GLN A 47 -8.42 -2.68 -8.45
C GLN A 47 -8.69 -1.20 -8.16
N GLU A 48 -9.61 -0.90 -7.25
CA GLU A 48 -9.87 0.48 -6.85
C GLU A 48 -8.66 1.11 -6.13
N LEU A 49 -8.03 0.39 -5.21
CA LEU A 49 -6.77 0.81 -4.59
C LEU A 49 -5.67 1.04 -5.64
N HIS A 50 -5.57 0.15 -6.63
CA HIS A 50 -4.62 0.27 -7.72
C HIS A 50 -4.82 1.57 -8.50
N ARG A 51 -6.07 1.86 -8.89
CA ARG A 51 -6.41 3.08 -9.63
C ARG A 51 -6.01 4.34 -8.87
N ARG A 52 -6.22 4.38 -7.55
CA ARG A 52 -5.89 5.54 -6.69
C ARG A 52 -4.40 5.75 -6.50
N TYR A 53 -3.61 4.68 -6.44
CA TYR A 53 -2.21 4.73 -6.00
C TYR A 53 -1.18 4.56 -7.11
N GLN A 54 -1.55 4.08 -8.31
CA GLN A 54 -0.62 3.90 -9.44
C GLN A 54 0.23 5.15 -9.72
N ALA A 55 -0.39 6.34 -9.79
CA ALA A 55 0.30 7.59 -10.11
C ALA A 55 1.21 8.05 -8.96
N LYS A 56 0.78 7.85 -7.71
CA LYS A 56 1.57 8.16 -6.51
C LYS A 56 2.80 7.26 -6.43
N LEU A 57 2.62 5.96 -6.65
CA LEU A 57 3.71 4.98 -6.67
C LEU A 57 4.72 5.29 -7.78
N ALA A 58 4.24 5.60 -8.99
CA ALA A 58 5.11 6.02 -10.07
C ALA A 58 5.96 7.24 -9.69
N GLY A 59 5.36 8.25 -9.04
CA GLY A 59 6.08 9.41 -8.50
C GLY A 59 7.15 9.04 -7.47
N VAL A 60 6.83 8.13 -6.53
CA VAL A 60 7.80 7.61 -5.54
C VAL A 60 8.98 6.95 -6.24
N PHE A 61 8.76 6.04 -7.18
CA PHE A 61 9.84 5.36 -7.90
C PHE A 61 10.72 6.33 -8.70
N LEU A 62 10.10 7.29 -9.39
CA LEU A 62 10.84 8.32 -10.12
C LEU A 62 11.70 9.16 -9.18
N SER A 63 11.18 9.56 -8.02
CA SER A 63 11.96 10.30 -7.00
C SER A 63 13.14 9.50 -6.43
N GLN A 64 13.06 8.17 -6.49
CA GLN A 64 14.12 7.25 -6.06
C GLN A 64 15.13 6.93 -7.18
N GLY A 65 15.03 7.59 -8.34
CA GLY A 65 15.95 7.42 -9.46
C GLY A 65 15.70 6.14 -10.27
N VAL A 66 14.49 5.58 -10.22
CA VAL A 66 14.08 4.51 -11.13
C VAL A 66 13.87 5.10 -12.53
N ARG A 67 14.31 4.36 -13.56
CA ARG A 67 14.12 4.78 -14.95
C ARG A 67 12.65 4.67 -15.33
N ARG A 68 12.13 5.61 -16.11
CA ARG A 68 10.71 5.65 -16.49
C ARG A 68 10.21 4.35 -17.12
N GLU A 69 11.05 3.67 -17.90
CA GLU A 69 10.77 2.37 -18.52
C GLU A 69 10.54 1.25 -17.50
N GLU A 70 11.17 1.31 -16.33
CA GLU A 70 11.08 0.29 -15.27
C GLU A 70 9.98 0.61 -14.24
N VAL A 71 9.49 1.85 -14.20
CA VAL A 71 8.53 2.28 -13.17
C VAL A 71 7.25 1.47 -13.21
N GLU A 72 6.72 1.21 -14.41
CA GLU A 72 5.49 0.45 -14.59
C GLU A 72 5.64 -0.97 -14.05
N ASP A 73 6.75 -1.63 -14.36
CA ASP A 73 7.07 -2.97 -13.86
C ASP A 73 7.17 -3.00 -12.32
N LEU A 74 7.78 -1.97 -11.72
CA LEU A 74 7.88 -1.89 -10.26
C LEU A 74 6.54 -1.59 -9.58
N VAL A 75 5.68 -0.78 -10.21
CA VAL A 75 4.31 -0.57 -9.75
C VAL A 75 3.57 -1.91 -9.75
N ASN A 76 3.62 -2.64 -10.87
CA ASN A 76 2.98 -3.93 -11.02
C ASN A 76 3.50 -4.95 -9.98
N GLU A 77 4.81 -5.07 -9.80
CA GLU A 77 5.39 -5.97 -8.79
C GLU A 77 5.01 -5.56 -7.35
N THR A 78 4.84 -4.27 -7.09
CA THR A 78 4.33 -3.80 -5.78
C THR A 78 2.92 -4.36 -5.53
N TRP A 79 2.03 -4.28 -6.52
CA TRP A 79 0.67 -4.85 -6.40
C TRP A 79 0.66 -6.37 -6.30
N LEU A 80 1.55 -7.06 -7.03
CA LEU A 80 1.73 -8.50 -6.88
C LEU A 80 2.16 -8.87 -5.45
N ARG A 81 3.05 -8.08 -4.82
CA ARG A 81 3.40 -8.26 -3.41
C ARG A 81 2.20 -8.02 -2.49
N VAL A 82 1.41 -6.97 -2.72
CA VAL A 82 0.17 -6.68 -1.96
C VAL A 82 -0.79 -7.86 -2.04
N LEU A 83 -1.05 -8.39 -3.24
CA LEU A 83 -1.93 -9.55 -3.44
C LEU A 83 -1.44 -10.78 -2.65
N ARG A 84 -0.13 -11.07 -2.69
CA ARG A 84 0.49 -12.18 -1.95
C ARG A 84 0.42 -12.04 -0.43
N THR A 85 0.17 -10.84 0.12
CA THR A 85 0.03 -10.65 1.58
C THR A 85 -1.21 -11.33 2.15
N ARG A 86 -2.20 -11.61 1.31
CA ARG A 86 -3.37 -12.40 1.69
C ARG A 86 -2.98 -13.80 2.16
N ASP A 87 -2.07 -14.45 1.44
CA ASP A 87 -1.63 -15.82 1.74
C ASP A 87 -0.50 -15.87 2.79
N ARG A 88 0.04 -14.70 3.17
CA ARG A 88 1.18 -14.56 4.08
C ARG A 88 0.81 -13.65 5.26
N PRO A 89 0.29 -14.21 6.36
CA PRO A 89 -0.22 -13.41 7.48
C PRO A 89 0.83 -12.47 8.10
N GLY A 90 2.10 -12.85 8.10
CA GLY A 90 3.20 -12.01 8.61
C GLY A 90 3.50 -10.75 7.77
N ALA A 91 3.04 -10.69 6.52
CA ALA A 91 3.22 -9.54 5.62
C ALA A 91 1.94 -8.71 5.45
N ARG A 92 0.86 -9.07 6.14
CA ARG A 92 -0.46 -8.43 6.02
C ARG A 92 -0.44 -7.01 6.57
N PHE A 93 -1.18 -6.12 5.92
CA PHE A 93 -1.49 -4.81 6.48
C PHE A 93 -2.33 -4.98 7.77
N GLN A 94 -1.88 -4.38 8.87
CA GLN A 94 -2.53 -4.42 10.18
C GLN A 94 -3.21 -3.07 10.45
N PRO A 95 -4.53 -2.95 10.22
CA PRO A 95 -5.26 -1.75 10.61
C PRO A 95 -5.25 -1.63 12.13
N GLY A 96 -4.60 -0.58 12.66
CA GLY A 96 -4.47 -0.35 14.11
C GLY A 96 -3.05 -0.02 14.57
N ASP A 97 -2.02 -0.36 13.79
CA ASP A 97 -0.60 -0.08 14.09
C ASP A 97 -0.20 1.41 13.94
N GLY A 98 -1.18 2.29 13.76
CA GLY A 98 -0.97 3.74 13.56
C GLY A 98 -0.36 4.12 12.20
N ARG A 99 -0.03 3.15 11.34
CA ARG A 99 0.45 3.41 9.97
C ARG A 99 -0.71 3.42 8.98
N SER A 100 -0.79 4.47 8.16
CA SER A 100 -1.76 4.52 7.07
C SER A 100 -1.43 3.50 5.99
N PHE A 101 -2.44 3.08 5.22
CA PHE A 101 -2.24 2.20 4.07
C PHE A 101 -1.18 2.76 3.10
N ALA A 102 -1.23 4.06 2.81
CA ALA A 102 -0.26 4.74 1.96
C ALA A 102 1.19 4.58 2.46
N ALA A 103 1.43 4.70 3.77
CA ALA A 103 2.75 4.54 4.37
C ALA A 103 3.26 3.10 4.27
N TRP A 104 2.38 2.13 4.53
CA TRP A 104 2.69 0.70 4.37
C TRP A 104 3.01 0.35 2.90
N LEU A 105 2.19 0.81 1.95
CA LEU A 105 2.39 0.59 0.52
C LEU A 105 3.71 1.21 0.02
N THR A 106 4.02 2.43 0.47
CA THR A 106 5.27 3.13 0.15
C THR A 106 6.50 2.38 0.71
N THR A 107 6.35 1.68 1.83
CA THR A 107 7.42 0.83 2.40
C THR A 107 7.71 -0.35 1.48
N ILE A 108 6.69 -1.02 0.95
CA ILE A 108 6.85 -2.11 -0.03
C ILE A 108 7.57 -1.59 -1.28
N ALA A 109 7.11 -0.47 -1.84
CA ALA A 109 7.71 0.15 -3.02
C ALA A 109 9.18 0.52 -2.79
N SER A 110 9.49 1.15 -1.66
CA SER A 110 10.85 1.56 -1.32
C SER A 110 11.79 0.36 -1.15
N ASN A 111 11.32 -0.74 -0.54
CA ASN A 111 12.10 -1.97 -0.44
C ASN A 111 12.36 -2.59 -1.82
N LEU A 112 11.38 -2.54 -2.72
CA LEU A 112 11.54 -3.03 -4.09
C LEU A 112 12.58 -2.20 -4.87
N ALA A 113 12.56 -0.87 -4.75
CA ALA A 113 13.54 0.00 -5.37
C ALA A 113 14.97 -0.25 -4.85
N LYS A 114 15.12 -0.46 -3.53
CA LYS A 114 16.39 -0.84 -2.90
C LYS A 114 16.89 -2.19 -3.39
N ASP A 115 16.02 -3.19 -3.45
CA ASP A 115 16.35 -4.53 -3.97
C ASP A 115 16.87 -4.45 -5.42
N ARG A 116 16.19 -3.68 -6.26
CA ARG A 116 16.59 -3.43 -7.65
C ARG A 116 17.95 -2.74 -7.72
N TRP A 117 18.17 -1.71 -6.91
CA TRP A 117 19.45 -1.00 -6.86
C TRP A 117 20.60 -1.92 -6.44
N ARG A 118 20.36 -2.80 -5.46
CA ARG A 118 21.33 -3.82 -5.00
C ARG A 118 21.65 -4.83 -6.10
N LYS A 119 20.63 -5.32 -6.83
CA LYS A 119 20.81 -6.26 -7.95
C LYS A 119 21.59 -5.63 -9.10
N SER A 120 21.29 -4.38 -9.45
CA SER A 120 21.96 -3.67 -10.55
C SER A 120 23.46 -3.40 -10.31
N ARG A 121 23.91 -3.36 -9.05
CA ARG A 121 25.33 -3.13 -8.70
C ARG A 121 26.15 -4.40 -8.47
N GLY A 122 25.62 -5.59 -8.81
CA GLY A 122 26.34 -6.85 -8.66
C GLY A 122 26.13 -7.55 -7.30
N GLY A 123 25.04 -7.25 -6.60
CA GLY A 123 24.63 -8.00 -5.43
C GLY A 123 24.30 -9.45 -5.78
N LYS A 124 25.27 -10.34 -5.53
CA LYS A 124 25.17 -11.80 -5.53
C LYS A 124 23.74 -12.27 -5.18
N VAL A 125 23.16 -13.06 -6.08
CA VAL A 125 21.91 -13.79 -5.86
C VAL A 125 21.99 -14.54 -4.53
N VAL A 126 21.24 -14.06 -3.53
CA VAL A 126 20.99 -14.85 -2.32
C VAL A 126 19.75 -15.68 -2.65
N SER A 127 19.92 -17.00 -2.67
CA SER A 127 18.84 -17.96 -2.92
C SER A 127 17.72 -17.76 -1.89
N LEU A 128 16.48 -17.97 -2.31
CA LEU A 128 15.25 -17.78 -1.55
C LEU A 128 15.14 -18.69 -0.30
N GLU A 129 16.12 -19.55 -0.09
CA GLU A 129 16.22 -20.57 0.95
C GLU A 129 16.94 -20.07 2.23
N ASP A 130 17.57 -18.89 2.20
CA ASP A 130 18.29 -18.28 3.35
C ASP A 130 17.41 -17.33 4.17
N LEU A 131 16.18 -17.06 3.73
CA LEU A 131 15.20 -16.29 4.49
C LEU A 131 14.35 -17.22 5.35
N GLY A 132 14.96 -17.81 6.38
CA GLY A 132 14.22 -18.11 7.61
C GLY A 132 13.54 -16.83 8.12
N PRO A 133 12.54 -16.91 9.02
CA PRO A 133 11.84 -15.73 9.55
C PRO A 133 12.84 -14.86 10.33
N GLY A 134 13.53 -13.98 9.61
CA GLY A 134 14.58 -13.12 10.09
C GLY A 134 13.99 -11.82 10.61
N GLU A 135 13.79 -11.81 11.92
CA GLU A 135 13.83 -10.64 12.78
C GLU A 135 14.76 -9.52 12.27
N ASN A 136 14.27 -8.28 12.38
CA ASN A 136 15.00 -7.06 12.68
C ASN A 136 16.19 -6.66 11.76
N ALA A 137 15.97 -5.62 10.95
CA ALA A 137 17.02 -4.68 10.57
C ALA A 137 16.55 -3.24 10.86
N ASP A 138 16.60 -2.91 12.15
CA ASP A 138 16.80 -1.54 12.67
C ASP A 138 17.99 -0.92 11.93
N GLY A 139 17.79 0.22 11.27
CA GLY A 139 18.85 0.78 10.43
C GLY A 139 18.54 2.09 9.76
N ASP A 140 17.93 3.05 10.48
CA ASP A 140 18.24 4.49 10.29
C ASP A 140 17.73 5.29 11.49
N ARG A 141 18.35 5.10 12.65
CA ARG A 141 18.29 6.08 13.73
C ARG A 141 19.15 7.27 13.28
N ARG A 142 18.57 8.17 12.49
CA ARG A 142 19.10 9.53 12.32
C ARG A 142 19.02 10.25 13.66
N ARG A 143 20.05 10.09 14.49
CA ARG A 143 20.34 11.07 15.54
C ARG A 143 21.83 11.21 15.70
N ARG A 144 22.23 12.45 15.94
CA ARG A 144 23.58 13.04 16.12
C ARG A 144 24.12 13.64 14.81
N PRO A 145 24.60 14.91 14.85
CA PRO A 145 25.62 15.36 15.80
C PRO A 145 25.28 16.65 16.58
N ASP A 146 26.03 16.84 17.69
CA ASP A 146 26.62 18.09 18.25
C ASP A 146 25.76 19.38 18.31
N GLU A 147 25.76 20.25 19.32
CA GLU A 147 26.61 20.65 20.45
C GLU A 147 25.75 21.74 21.17
N HIS A 148 25.84 22.08 22.45
CA HIS A 148 26.97 22.74 23.10
C HIS A 148 26.61 22.94 24.60
N PRO A 149 27.61 23.02 25.51
CA PRO A 149 27.42 23.16 26.94
C PRO A 149 27.08 24.62 27.29
N ARG A 150 26.24 24.82 28.29
CA ARG A 150 26.15 26.10 29.00
C ARG A 150 26.28 25.85 30.49
N ASP A 151 27.51 26.02 30.95
CA ASP A 151 27.84 26.47 32.29
C ASP A 151 26.80 27.47 32.81
N VAL A 152 26.18 27.14 33.95
CA VAL A 152 25.94 28.13 35.01
C VAL A 152 25.95 27.38 36.36
N ALA A 153 27.12 27.27 36.99
CA ALA A 153 27.20 27.37 38.44
C ALA A 153 27.14 28.88 38.77
N PRO A 154 26.57 29.32 39.91
CA PRO A 154 27.26 29.11 41.19
C PRO A 154 26.36 28.90 42.44
N SER A 155 26.90 28.12 43.38
CA SER A 155 27.12 28.40 44.81
C SER A 155 26.00 28.94 45.75
N VAL A 156 26.05 28.37 46.98
CA VAL A 156 25.53 28.82 48.31
C VAL A 156 24.00 28.72 48.55
N GLU A 157 23.40 28.30 49.67
CA GLU A 157 23.67 28.28 51.14
C GLU A 157 22.83 27.14 51.80
N SER A 158 23.34 26.43 52.82
CA SER A 158 22.97 26.45 54.27
C SER A 158 21.56 26.01 54.72
N GLN A 159 21.53 25.22 55.82
CA GLN A 159 20.43 24.86 56.73
C GLN A 159 19.35 23.87 56.19
N LEU A 160 18.87 22.86 56.92
CA LEU A 160 18.84 22.54 58.37
C LEU A 160 19.27 21.08 58.64
#